data_AF-A0AAD9L2C7-F1
#
_entry.id   AF-A0AAD9L2C7-F1
#
_cell.length_a   1.000
_cell.length_b   1.000
_cell.length_c   1.000
_cell.angle_alpha   90.00
_cell.angle_beta   90.00
_cell.angle_gamma   90.00
#
_symmetry.space_group_name_H-M   'P 1'
#
loop_
_entity.id
_entity.type
_entity.pdbx_description
1 polymer ?
#
loop_
_entity_poly.entity_id
_entity_poly.type
_entity_poly.pdbx_seq_one_letter_code
_entity_poly.pdbx_strand_id
1 'polypeptide(L)'
;MGWDGWVGSGRVGSGRVGSVGSGSGQVGSVGSGRVGQVGQGRVGSGRVGSGRVGSGRVGSGRVGSGRVGSGRVGSGRVGSGRVGSGRVILRHEDGSVNFNDKNWADYKNGFGDVNGEFWLGNERLHAMTKTGHVTLRIDMESFDGETRFAEYSSFSVGDEASEYVLHVGGYIPSSNAGDSLTKVHNGTKFSTPDRDSTIARCPAIYGGSWWYGAQTICSKARLTGKYLTPGHFLFGQGMHWNAFLGMSTSLKWAEMKLKVTRTVADCVAVQNAGGTSSGVYTVYPDGQPLTVFCDHKENNGGWLVSAPTRMHKARTQSCTYDRTSTPTLGIGADGSVNFNDKNWADFKNGFGDVNGEFWLGNERLHAMTKTGHVTLRIDMESFDGETRFAEYSNFSVGDEASEYVLHVAGYIPSSNAGDSLTVVHNGTKFSTPDRDSTIARCPAIYGGSWWYGAQTICSKARLTGKYLTPGHFLLGQGMHWNAFLGMYTSLKWAEMKLKVTRTGVVLLVAYLSSQVRLTLVSVSVVLFFLIPILIVFLSQHSLTIGSNDVFL
;
A
#
# COMPACT_ATOMS: atom_id res chain seq x y z
N MET A 1 38.16 -61.74 35.13
CA MET A 1 38.01 -62.81 34.12
C MET A 1 36.87 -62.35 33.22
N GLY A 2 37.14 -61.62 32.13
CA GLY A 2 37.44 -62.15 30.78
C GLY A 2 36.11 -62.56 30.11
N TRP A 3 35.66 -62.08 28.94
CA TRP A 3 36.37 -61.80 27.68
C TRP A 3 35.48 -60.99 26.71
N ASP A 4 36.08 -60.02 26.00
CA ASP A 4 36.12 -59.77 24.54
C ASP A 4 34.84 -59.70 23.68
N GLY A 5 34.75 -58.92 22.59
CA GLY A 5 35.71 -58.18 21.74
C GLY A 5 34.91 -57.24 20.79
N TRP A 6 35.40 -56.49 19.79
CA TRP A 6 36.67 -56.18 19.12
C TRP A 6 36.33 -54.98 18.18
N VAL A 7 37.05 -53.85 18.19
CA VAL A 7 38.12 -53.39 17.25
C VAL A 7 37.71 -52.40 16.14
N GLY A 8 38.54 -51.36 15.95
CA GLY A 8 38.77 -50.66 14.67
C GLY A 8 39.00 -49.13 14.77
N SER A 9 40.15 -48.65 15.25
CA SER A 9 41.34 -48.19 14.47
C SER A 9 41.22 -46.81 13.79
N GLY A 10 42.04 -45.85 14.25
CA GLY A 10 42.36 -44.60 13.54
C GLY A 10 43.76 -44.61 12.91
N ARG A 11 44.05 -43.60 12.08
CA ARG A 11 45.39 -43.05 11.73
C ARG A 11 45.24 -41.99 10.63
N VAL A 12 45.80 -40.77 10.83
CA VAL A 12 46.52 -40.01 9.78
C VAL A 12 47.55 -39.11 10.47
N GLY A 13 48.79 -39.06 9.94
CA GLY A 13 49.86 -38.19 10.39
C GLY A 13 50.54 -37.41 9.25
N SER A 14 51.21 -36.32 9.66
CA SER A 14 52.49 -35.70 9.23
C SER A 14 52.73 -35.03 7.86
N GLY A 15 53.42 -33.86 7.92
CA GLY A 15 54.39 -33.27 6.92
C GLY A 15 54.30 -31.73 6.81
N ARG A 16 55.16 -30.88 7.42
CA ARG A 16 56.50 -30.28 7.06
C ARG A 16 56.54 -29.53 5.69
N VAL A 17 57.26 -28.41 5.38
CA VAL A 17 58.22 -27.44 6.00
C VAL A 17 58.49 -26.29 4.97
N GLY A 18 58.92 -25.10 5.45
CA GLY A 18 59.81 -24.13 4.74
C GLY A 18 59.25 -22.70 4.60
N SER A 19 59.97 -21.57 4.71
CA SER A 19 61.31 -21.17 5.19
C SER A 19 61.42 -19.63 5.19
N VAL A 20 61.99 -19.08 6.27
CA VAL A 20 62.81 -17.85 6.49
C VAL A 20 62.67 -16.60 5.59
N GLY A 21 62.55 -15.42 6.24
CA GLY A 21 62.93 -14.10 5.71
C GLY A 21 63.12 -13.07 6.85
N SER A 22 64.35 -12.60 7.03
CA SER A 22 64.90 -11.82 8.15
C SER A 22 64.42 -10.37 8.28
N GLY A 23 64.48 -9.81 9.50
CA GLY A 23 64.37 -8.36 9.75
C GLY A 23 64.41 -8.00 11.23
N SER A 24 65.60 -7.71 11.75
CA SER A 24 65.94 -7.30 13.12
C SER A 24 65.34 -5.94 13.53
N GLY A 25 64.96 -5.79 14.81
CA GLY A 25 64.59 -4.48 15.37
C GLY A 25 64.26 -4.46 16.86
N GLN A 26 65.30 -4.58 17.69
CA GLN A 26 65.48 -4.14 19.09
C GLN A 26 64.52 -4.58 20.22
N VAL A 27 65.20 -5.18 21.22
CA VAL A 27 64.78 -5.48 22.59
C VAL A 27 64.87 -4.21 23.45
N GLY A 28 63.88 -4.00 24.30
CA GLY A 28 63.93 -3.05 25.43
C GLY A 28 63.17 -3.62 26.61
N SER A 29 63.92 -4.05 27.62
CA SER A 29 63.47 -4.81 28.79
C SER A 29 63.12 -3.90 29.98
N VAL A 30 62.28 -4.45 30.87
CA VAL A 30 62.16 -4.20 32.33
C VAL A 30 61.31 -3.00 32.80
N GLY A 31 60.41 -3.29 33.75
CA GLY A 31 59.93 -2.31 34.72
C GLY A 31 58.59 -2.64 35.37
N SER A 32 58.60 -3.51 36.38
CA SER A 32 57.46 -3.66 37.31
C SER A 32 57.30 -2.37 38.13
N GLY A 33 56.12 -1.77 38.17
CA GLY A 33 55.87 -0.51 38.88
C GLY A 33 54.39 -0.18 39.07
N ARG A 34 54.03 0.08 40.32
CA ARG A 34 52.72 0.38 40.92
C ARG A 34 51.79 1.37 40.18
N VAL A 35 50.50 1.10 40.42
CA VAL A 35 49.28 1.91 40.33
C VAL A 35 49.48 3.44 40.42
N GLY A 36 48.91 4.15 39.44
CA GLY A 36 48.54 5.57 39.50
C GLY A 36 47.29 5.81 38.65
N GLN A 37 46.25 6.39 39.25
CA GLN A 37 45.06 6.86 38.52
C GLN A 37 45.32 8.21 37.85
N VAL A 38 44.43 8.51 36.90
CA VAL A 38 43.99 9.82 36.36
C VAL A 38 44.40 10.09 34.90
N GLY A 39 43.35 10.32 34.10
CA GLY A 39 43.42 10.92 32.77
C GLY A 39 42.05 10.90 32.10
N GLN A 40 41.14 11.79 32.51
CA GLN A 40 39.94 12.08 31.73
C GLN A 40 40.34 12.75 30.41
N GLY A 41 40.11 12.06 29.29
CA GLY A 41 40.23 12.63 27.95
C GLY A 41 38.89 12.52 27.22
N ARG A 42 38.17 13.65 27.12
CA ARG A 42 37.10 13.80 26.12
C ARG A 42 37.75 13.80 24.74
N VAL A 43 37.38 12.87 23.87
CA VAL A 43 37.64 12.98 22.43
C VAL A 43 36.32 13.26 21.73
N GLY A 44 36.32 14.37 20.99
CA GLY A 44 35.16 15.06 20.48
C GLY A 44 34.46 14.40 19.31
N SER A 45 33.29 14.97 19.05
CA SER A 45 32.35 14.70 17.97
C SER A 45 32.98 14.88 16.58
N GLY A 46 33.43 13.76 16.00
CA GLY A 46 33.76 13.66 14.57
C GLY A 46 32.66 12.93 13.81
N ARG A 47 32.05 13.61 12.82
CA ARG A 47 31.05 13.04 11.90
C ARG A 47 31.67 11.87 11.11
N VAL A 48 31.08 10.68 11.17
CA VAL A 48 31.38 9.62 10.21
C VAL A 48 30.36 9.71 9.09
N GLY A 49 30.83 10.16 7.93
CA GLY A 49 30.07 10.27 6.69
C GLY A 49 29.66 8.91 6.12
N SER A 50 28.54 8.90 5.42
CA SER A 50 28.00 7.75 4.69
C SER A 50 28.96 7.31 3.58
N GLY A 51 29.65 6.19 3.78
CA GLY A 51 30.54 5.60 2.77
C GLY A 51 30.77 4.12 3.02
N ARG A 52 30.05 3.27 2.29
CA ARG A 52 30.34 1.87 1.95
C ARG A 52 31.09 1.03 3.00
N VAL A 53 30.34 0.34 3.87
CA VAL A 53 30.82 -0.94 4.44
C VAL A 53 30.26 -2.05 3.57
N GLY A 54 31.12 -2.56 2.69
CA GLY A 54 30.82 -3.71 1.84
C GLY A 54 30.65 -4.98 2.67
N SER A 55 29.74 -5.85 2.22
CA SER A 55 29.48 -7.17 2.81
C SER A 55 30.73 -8.05 2.75
N GLY A 56 31.50 -8.08 3.83
CA GLY A 56 32.66 -8.93 4.01
C GLY A 56 32.66 -9.53 5.41
N ARG A 57 32.46 -10.85 5.47
CA ARG A 57 32.61 -11.78 6.60
C ARG A 57 33.27 -11.21 7.88
N VAL A 58 32.52 -11.17 8.98
CA VAL A 58 33.11 -11.30 10.32
C VAL A 58 32.75 -12.68 10.83
N GLY A 59 33.71 -13.59 10.72
CA GLY A 59 33.60 -14.97 11.20
C GLY A 59 33.53 -15.05 12.72
N SER A 60 32.84 -16.08 13.20
CA SER A 60 32.74 -16.42 14.62
C SER A 60 34.13 -16.68 15.22
N GLY A 61 34.64 -15.74 16.00
CA GLY A 61 35.90 -15.87 16.71
C GLY A 61 35.84 -15.18 18.07
N ARG A 62 35.66 -15.98 19.12
CA ARG A 62 36.01 -15.75 20.54
C ARG A 62 36.11 -14.28 20.99
N VAL A 63 35.06 -13.76 21.61
CA VAL A 63 35.22 -12.71 22.64
C VAL A 63 35.30 -13.40 23.99
N GLY A 64 36.47 -13.31 24.61
CA GLY A 64 36.80 -13.98 25.87
C GLY A 64 35.96 -13.48 27.04
N SER A 65 35.65 -14.41 27.94
CA SER A 65 35.05 -14.18 29.25
C SER A 65 35.96 -13.30 30.11
N GLY A 66 35.64 -12.01 30.22
CA GLY A 66 36.39 -11.09 31.06
C GLY A 66 35.68 -9.77 31.29
N ARG A 67 34.94 -9.68 32.41
CA ARG A 67 34.42 -8.47 33.07
C ARG A 67 33.34 -7.68 32.31
N VAL A 68 32.09 -8.12 32.45
CA VAL A 68 30.94 -7.20 32.55
C VAL A 68 30.34 -7.38 33.93
N GLY A 69 30.50 -6.37 34.78
CA GLY A 69 30.01 -6.38 36.16
C GLY A 69 28.48 -6.37 36.20
N SER A 70 27.93 -7.09 37.18
CA SER A 70 26.51 -7.38 37.44
C SER A 70 25.68 -6.18 37.92
N GLY A 71 25.96 -4.96 37.47
CA GLY A 71 25.20 -3.77 37.84
C GLY A 71 24.94 -2.89 36.63
N ARG A 72 23.67 -2.78 36.21
CA ARG A 72 23.14 -1.97 35.08
C ARG A 72 23.17 -2.58 33.68
N VAL A 73 22.88 -3.87 33.57
CA VAL A 73 22.19 -4.38 32.38
C VAL A 73 20.93 -5.09 32.88
N GLY A 74 19.86 -4.31 33.07
CA GLY A 74 18.52 -4.90 33.17
C GLY A 74 18.27 -5.69 31.89
N SER A 75 17.74 -6.90 32.03
CA SER A 75 17.39 -7.84 30.97
C SER A 75 16.41 -7.31 29.90
N GLY A 76 16.02 -6.03 29.96
CA GLY A 76 15.11 -5.38 29.01
C GLY A 76 15.75 -4.64 27.82
N ARG A 77 17.08 -4.71 27.59
CA ARG A 77 17.73 -4.00 26.45
C ARG A 77 18.52 -4.85 25.47
N VAL A 78 18.31 -6.16 25.45
CA VAL A 78 18.59 -6.97 24.27
C VAL A 78 17.42 -7.93 24.05
N GLY A 79 16.22 -7.35 23.88
CA GLY A 79 15.24 -8.04 23.06
C GLY A 79 15.90 -8.26 21.70
N SER A 80 15.79 -9.48 21.18
CA SER A 80 16.15 -9.82 19.81
C SER A 80 15.34 -8.94 18.87
N GLY A 81 15.81 -7.71 18.68
CA GLY A 81 15.23 -6.69 17.82
C GLY A 81 15.56 -7.08 16.39
N ARG A 82 14.90 -8.11 15.88
CA ARG A 82 14.38 -8.00 14.52
C ARG A 82 13.52 -6.75 14.55
N VAL A 83 14.08 -5.63 14.11
CA VAL A 83 13.37 -4.37 13.90
C VAL A 83 12.32 -4.64 12.83
N GLY A 84 11.17 -5.18 13.28
CA GLY A 84 9.98 -5.24 12.48
C GLY A 84 9.50 -3.80 12.32
N SER A 85 9.38 -3.35 11.08
CA SER A 85 8.86 -2.03 10.64
C SER A 85 7.47 -1.62 11.16
N GLY A 86 6.91 -2.30 12.16
CA GLY A 86 5.57 -2.04 12.71
C GLY A 86 5.56 -0.92 13.75
N ARG A 87 4.50 -0.10 13.75
CA ARG A 87 4.26 0.95 14.74
C ARG A 87 3.59 0.34 15.98
N VAL A 88 4.23 0.50 17.14
CA VAL A 88 3.70 0.05 18.44
C VAL A 88 2.52 0.93 18.85
N ILE A 89 1.42 0.30 19.29
CA ILE A 89 0.18 0.99 19.72
C ILE A 89 -0.19 0.74 21.19
N LEU A 90 0.33 -0.35 21.78
CA LEU A 90 0.25 -0.68 23.19
C LEU A 90 1.58 -1.30 23.60
N ARG A 91 2.11 -0.89 24.76
CA ARG A 91 3.12 -1.63 25.51
C ARG A 91 2.71 -1.68 26.97
N HIS A 92 2.77 -2.86 27.57
CA HIS A 92 2.53 -3.10 29.00
C HIS A 92 3.59 -4.10 29.51
N GLU A 93 4.36 -3.72 30.52
CA GLU A 93 5.60 -4.41 30.92
C GLU A 93 5.99 -4.37 32.42
N ASP A 94 5.57 -3.37 33.19
CA ASP A 94 6.04 -3.16 34.57
C ASP A 94 4.99 -2.60 35.54
N GLY A 95 3.81 -2.21 35.07
CA GLY A 95 2.73 -1.63 35.88
C GLY A 95 2.94 -0.18 36.29
N SER A 96 3.92 0.53 35.70
CA SER A 96 4.13 1.97 35.93
C SER A 96 2.95 2.83 35.47
N VAL A 97 2.16 2.33 34.51
CA VAL A 97 0.91 2.93 34.07
C VAL A 97 -0.26 2.05 34.50
N ASN A 98 -1.16 2.61 35.29
CA ASN A 98 -2.43 1.95 35.57
C ASN A 98 -3.37 2.11 34.38
N PHE A 99 -3.68 1.02 33.69
CA PHE A 99 -4.64 1.01 32.58
C PHE A 99 -6.10 0.97 33.06
N ASN A 100 -6.36 0.65 34.34
CA ASN A 100 -7.72 0.42 34.86
C ASN A 100 -8.40 1.67 35.39
N ASP A 101 -7.66 2.73 35.71
CA ASP A 101 -8.19 4.02 36.18
C ASP A 101 -8.44 5.01 35.03
N LYS A 102 -8.17 4.60 33.78
CA LYS A 102 -8.28 5.42 32.58
C LYS A 102 -9.70 5.41 32.04
N ASN A 103 -10.23 6.60 31.77
CA ASN A 103 -11.60 6.82 31.31
C ASN A 103 -11.68 6.85 29.77
N TRP A 104 -12.87 7.13 29.22
CA TRP A 104 -13.07 7.24 27.76
C TRP A 104 -12.15 8.27 27.11
N ALA A 105 -12.01 9.45 27.72
CA ALA A 105 -11.18 10.53 27.20
C ALA A 105 -9.69 10.17 27.21
N ASP A 106 -9.23 9.42 28.21
CA ASP A 106 -7.85 8.93 28.26
C ASP A 106 -7.59 7.91 27.15
N TYR A 107 -8.46 6.91 26.99
CA TYR A 107 -8.31 5.91 25.92
C TYR A 107 -8.49 6.50 24.53
N LYS A 108 -9.30 7.55 24.38
CA LYS A 108 -9.43 8.34 23.15
C LYS A 108 -8.11 9.01 22.78
N ASN A 109 -7.51 9.73 23.72
CA ASN A 109 -6.34 10.57 23.48
C ASN A 109 -5.00 9.84 23.62
N GLY A 110 -4.97 8.69 24.28
CA GLY A 110 -3.75 7.97 24.64
C GLY A 110 -3.13 8.48 25.95
N PHE A 111 -2.29 7.63 26.54
CA PHE A 111 -1.63 7.90 27.83
C PHE A 111 -0.37 7.03 27.98
N GLY A 112 0.48 7.38 28.95
CA GLY A 112 1.75 6.70 29.22
C GLY A 112 2.95 7.30 28.50
N ASP A 113 4.07 6.58 28.47
CA ASP A 113 5.32 6.97 27.81
C ASP A 113 5.64 5.98 26.68
N VAL A 114 5.84 6.49 25.46
CA VAL A 114 6.23 5.67 24.29
C VAL A 114 7.55 4.91 24.48
N ASN A 115 8.40 5.37 25.40
CA ASN A 115 9.64 4.69 25.81
C ASN A 115 9.46 3.65 26.93
N GLY A 116 8.26 3.55 27.50
CA GLY A 116 7.86 2.59 28.53
C GLY A 116 6.46 2.03 28.24
N GLU A 117 5.58 2.00 29.24
CA GLU A 117 4.18 1.59 29.10
C GLU A 117 3.30 2.69 28.53
N PHE A 118 2.46 2.36 27.55
CA PHE A 118 1.54 3.32 26.95
C PHE A 118 0.38 2.69 26.17
N TRP A 119 -0.65 3.51 25.97
CA TRP A 119 -1.70 3.32 24.95
C TRP A 119 -1.65 4.50 23.99
N LEU A 120 -1.58 4.24 22.67
CA LEU A 120 -1.42 5.30 21.67
C LEU A 120 -2.65 6.22 21.53
N GLY A 121 -3.84 5.72 21.88
CA GLY A 121 -5.10 6.46 21.79
C GLY A 121 -5.97 6.06 20.61
N ASN A 122 -7.26 5.84 20.86
CA ASN A 122 -8.21 5.29 19.89
C ASN A 122 -8.41 6.16 18.65
N GLU A 123 -8.30 7.49 18.78
CA GLU A 123 -8.35 8.40 17.61
C GLU A 123 -7.20 8.15 16.65
N ARG A 124 -5.99 7.91 17.18
CA ARG A 124 -4.83 7.58 16.35
C ARG A 124 -4.95 6.20 15.76
N LEU A 125 -5.46 5.22 16.51
CA LEU A 125 -5.75 3.88 15.98
C LEU A 125 -6.76 3.96 14.83
N HIS A 126 -7.88 4.67 15.00
CA HIS A 126 -8.86 4.88 13.95
C HIS A 126 -8.21 5.53 12.72
N ALA A 127 -7.54 6.68 12.89
CA ALA A 127 -6.91 7.41 11.80
C ALA A 127 -5.90 6.57 11.01
N MET A 128 -5.12 5.73 11.69
CA MET A 128 -4.13 4.86 11.05
C MET A 128 -4.72 3.60 10.40
N THR A 129 -5.93 3.19 10.81
CA THR A 129 -6.56 1.95 10.33
C THR A 129 -7.77 2.16 9.45
N LYS A 130 -8.22 3.41 9.28
CA LYS A 130 -9.31 3.81 8.37
C LYS A 130 -9.03 3.46 6.91
N THR A 131 -7.76 3.44 6.49
CA THR A 131 -7.37 3.21 5.08
C THR A 131 -6.15 2.31 4.98
N GLY A 132 -6.13 1.48 3.94
CA GLY A 132 -5.02 0.57 3.64
C GLY A 132 -5.18 -0.79 4.31
N HIS A 133 -4.31 -1.73 3.94
CA HIS A 133 -4.29 -3.06 4.53
C HIS A 133 -3.44 -3.04 5.80
N VAL A 134 -4.06 -3.30 6.95
CA VAL A 134 -3.38 -3.26 8.25
C VAL A 134 -3.29 -4.65 8.84
N THR A 135 -2.06 -5.08 9.09
CA THR A 135 -1.77 -6.31 9.82
C THR A 135 -1.48 -5.96 11.27
N LEU A 136 -2.11 -6.66 12.20
CA LEU A 136 -1.87 -6.56 13.64
C LEU A 136 -0.96 -7.70 14.08
N ARG A 137 0.10 -7.38 14.82
CA ARG A 137 0.94 -8.34 15.55
C ARG A 137 0.88 -8.04 17.03
N ILE A 138 0.72 -9.08 17.84
CA ILE A 138 0.76 -9.02 19.30
C ILE A 138 1.88 -9.95 19.76
N ASP A 139 2.88 -9.41 20.42
CA ASP A 139 3.94 -10.19 21.08
C ASP A 139 3.67 -10.22 22.59
N MET A 140 3.91 -11.36 23.24
CA MET A 140 3.58 -11.60 24.66
C MET A 140 4.67 -12.42 25.35
N GLU A 141 4.87 -12.20 26.66
CA GLU A 141 5.79 -12.96 27.52
C GLU A 141 5.10 -13.37 28.83
N SER A 142 5.30 -14.61 29.26
CA SER A 142 4.90 -15.10 30.58
C SER A 142 5.94 -14.75 31.65
N PHE A 143 5.57 -14.84 32.95
CA PHE A 143 6.55 -14.68 34.04
C PHE A 143 7.61 -15.79 34.09
N ASP A 144 7.32 -16.95 33.49
CA ASP A 144 8.28 -18.06 33.33
C ASP A 144 9.23 -17.86 32.15
N GLY A 145 9.10 -16.75 31.41
CA GLY A 145 9.96 -16.39 30.28
C GLY A 145 9.54 -17.00 28.93
N GLU A 146 8.38 -17.64 28.83
CA GLU A 146 7.86 -18.14 27.56
C GLU A 146 7.30 -16.98 26.72
N THR A 147 7.79 -16.84 25.50
CA THR A 147 7.32 -15.82 24.55
C THR A 147 6.44 -16.41 23.46
N ARG A 148 5.32 -15.76 23.16
CA ARG A 148 4.44 -16.12 22.03
C ARG A 148 3.96 -14.90 21.27
N PHE A 149 3.45 -15.12 20.06
CA PHE A 149 2.84 -14.08 19.25
C PHE A 149 1.56 -14.53 18.54
N ALA A 150 0.67 -13.56 18.32
CA ALA A 150 -0.50 -13.69 17.47
C ALA A 150 -0.43 -12.63 16.36
N GLU A 151 -0.72 -13.02 15.12
CA GLU A 151 -0.75 -12.12 13.98
C GLU A 151 -2.07 -12.26 13.21
N TYR A 152 -2.60 -11.14 12.73
CA TYR A 152 -3.89 -11.02 12.05
C TYR A 152 -3.71 -10.22 10.77
N SER A 153 -4.14 -10.77 9.62
CA SER A 153 -4.00 -10.07 8.34
C SER A 153 -4.88 -8.84 8.22
N SER A 154 -6.00 -8.78 8.95
CA SER A 154 -6.95 -7.67 8.91
C SER A 154 -7.20 -7.09 10.30
N PHE A 155 -7.01 -5.79 10.44
CA PHE A 155 -7.28 -5.04 11.68
C PHE A 155 -7.75 -3.61 11.38
N SER A 156 -8.87 -3.19 11.96
CA SER A 156 -9.25 -1.78 11.99
C SER A 156 -10.08 -1.42 13.21
N VAL A 157 -10.09 -0.13 13.52
CA VAL A 157 -10.85 0.47 14.62
C VAL A 157 -11.77 1.53 14.03
N GLY A 158 -13.07 1.45 14.36
CA GLY A 158 -14.09 2.44 13.97
C GLY A 158 -13.82 3.84 14.53
N ASP A 159 -14.63 4.81 14.13
CA ASP A 159 -14.57 6.18 14.69
C ASP A 159 -15.25 6.28 16.07
N GLU A 160 -15.21 7.47 16.68
CA GLU A 160 -15.88 7.69 17.98
C GLU A 160 -17.40 7.52 17.91
N ALA A 161 -18.03 7.86 16.79
CA ALA A 161 -19.48 7.75 16.60
C ALA A 161 -19.96 6.29 16.62
N SER A 162 -19.14 5.38 16.08
CA SER A 162 -19.32 3.93 16.18
C SER A 162 -18.81 3.35 17.51
N GLU A 163 -18.26 4.17 18.41
CA GLU A 163 -17.66 3.73 19.67
C GLU A 163 -16.43 2.82 19.46
N TYR A 164 -15.62 3.17 18.46
CA TYR A 164 -14.37 2.50 18.13
C TYR A 164 -14.52 0.98 17.93
N VAL A 165 -15.54 0.53 17.19
CA VAL A 165 -15.76 -0.91 16.92
C VAL A 165 -14.49 -1.58 16.42
N LEU A 166 -14.13 -2.71 17.00
CA LEU A 166 -13.00 -3.53 16.56
C LEU A 166 -13.40 -4.39 15.36
N HIS A 167 -12.63 -4.32 14.29
CA HIS A 167 -12.65 -5.31 13.23
C HIS A 167 -11.31 -6.03 13.20
N VAL A 168 -11.32 -7.34 13.42
CA VAL A 168 -10.11 -8.17 13.42
C VAL A 168 -10.39 -9.52 12.78
N GLY A 169 -9.50 -9.97 11.90
CA GLY A 169 -9.69 -11.20 11.14
C GLY A 169 -8.41 -11.72 10.51
N GLY A 170 -8.53 -12.90 9.89
CA GLY A 170 -7.43 -13.54 9.17
C GLY A 170 -6.24 -13.88 10.07
N TYR A 171 -6.51 -14.59 11.18
CA TYR A 171 -5.46 -15.12 12.05
C TYR A 171 -4.44 -15.92 11.23
N ILE A 172 -3.16 -15.54 11.33
CA ILE A 172 -2.09 -16.09 10.50
C ILE A 172 -1.67 -17.47 11.04
N PRO A 173 -1.65 -18.53 10.21
CA PRO A 173 -1.32 -19.89 10.65
C PRO A 173 0.07 -20.07 11.29
N SER A 174 1.04 -19.23 10.94
CA SER A 174 2.39 -19.27 11.55
C SER A 174 2.46 -18.67 12.96
N SER A 175 1.36 -18.13 13.48
CA SER A 175 1.25 -17.61 14.85
C SER A 175 1.19 -18.74 15.89
N ASN A 176 1.81 -18.55 17.05
CA ASN A 176 1.95 -19.61 18.07
C ASN A 176 1.21 -19.33 19.39
N ALA A 177 0.57 -18.17 19.57
CA ALA A 177 -0.20 -17.84 20.79
C ALA A 177 -1.65 -18.36 20.79
N GLY A 178 -2.13 -18.89 19.67
CA GLY A 178 -3.54 -19.23 19.46
C GLY A 178 -4.45 -17.99 19.34
N ASP A 179 -5.62 -18.15 18.73
CA ASP A 179 -6.53 -17.02 18.46
C ASP A 179 -7.47 -16.75 19.64
N SER A 180 -7.30 -15.60 20.29
CA SER A 180 -8.16 -15.14 21.39
C SER A 180 -8.98 -13.89 21.05
N LEU A 181 -8.91 -13.35 19.82
CA LEU A 181 -9.62 -12.12 19.42
C LEU A 181 -10.84 -12.38 18.53
N THR A 182 -10.69 -13.14 17.44
CA THR A 182 -11.70 -13.14 16.35
C THR A 182 -13.08 -13.60 16.78
N LYS A 183 -13.18 -14.59 17.67
CA LYS A 183 -14.46 -15.20 18.05
C LYS A 183 -15.29 -14.38 19.04
N VAL A 184 -14.64 -13.58 19.90
CA VAL A 184 -15.31 -12.90 21.02
C VAL A 184 -15.28 -11.38 20.88
N HIS A 185 -14.22 -10.83 20.29
CA HIS A 185 -13.95 -9.40 20.30
C HIS A 185 -14.21 -8.73 18.93
N ASN A 186 -14.24 -9.49 17.83
CA ASN A 186 -14.53 -8.93 16.51
C ASN A 186 -15.98 -8.41 16.42
N GLY A 187 -16.14 -7.18 15.94
CA GLY A 187 -17.42 -6.49 15.80
C GLY A 187 -17.93 -5.85 17.09
N THR A 188 -17.18 -5.88 18.19
CA THR A 188 -17.62 -5.29 19.45
C THR A 188 -17.12 -3.87 19.63
N LYS A 189 -17.89 -3.08 20.38
CA LYS A 189 -17.59 -1.69 20.72
C LYS A 189 -16.51 -1.63 21.78
N PHE A 190 -15.71 -0.56 21.77
CA PHE A 190 -14.80 -0.29 22.88
C PHE A 190 -15.62 0.16 24.10
N SER A 191 -15.23 -0.24 25.31
CA SER A 191 -15.93 0.16 26.52
C SER A 191 -14.95 0.47 27.65
N THR A 192 -15.26 1.52 28.40
CA THR A 192 -14.52 2.01 29.56
C THR A 192 -15.42 2.04 30.79
N PRO A 193 -14.89 2.16 32.03
CA PRO A 193 -15.72 2.20 33.24
C PRO A 193 -16.78 3.32 33.24
N ASP A 194 -16.49 4.45 32.61
CA ASP A 194 -17.38 5.61 32.47
C ASP A 194 -18.27 5.57 31.22
N ARG A 195 -18.00 4.65 30.28
CA ARG A 195 -18.78 4.49 29.05
C ARG A 195 -18.81 3.02 28.62
N ASP A 196 -19.85 2.32 29.09
CA ASP A 196 -20.03 0.89 28.92
C ASP A 196 -21.22 0.58 28.01
N SER A 197 -20.96 -0.18 26.95
CA SER A 197 -21.99 -0.64 26.00
C SER A 197 -22.26 -2.15 26.10
N THR A 198 -21.67 -2.82 27.09
CA THR A 198 -21.75 -4.28 27.26
C THR A 198 -22.99 -4.68 28.06
N ILE A 199 -23.59 -5.83 27.70
CA ILE A 199 -24.75 -6.38 28.42
C ILE A 199 -24.38 -6.82 29.84
N ALA A 200 -23.21 -7.46 30.00
CA ALA A 200 -22.77 -8.02 31.28
C ALA A 200 -22.05 -7.02 32.20
N ARG A 201 -21.97 -5.74 31.83
CA ARG A 201 -21.22 -4.71 32.56
C ARG A 201 -19.75 -5.07 32.80
N CYS A 202 -19.09 -5.54 31.75
CA CYS A 202 -17.75 -6.12 31.80
C CYS A 202 -16.67 -5.18 32.39
N PRO A 203 -16.65 -3.87 32.07
CA PRO A 203 -15.73 -2.93 32.71
C PRO A 203 -15.86 -2.91 34.24
N ALA A 204 -17.07 -3.07 34.78
CA ALA A 204 -17.30 -3.10 36.23
C ALA A 204 -16.85 -4.42 36.87
N ILE A 205 -17.05 -5.56 36.19
CA ILE A 205 -16.67 -6.88 36.70
C ILE A 205 -15.15 -7.06 36.72
N TYR A 206 -14.49 -6.74 35.61
CA TYR A 206 -13.09 -7.06 35.42
C TYR A 206 -12.15 -5.86 35.63
N GLY A 207 -12.68 -4.64 35.72
CA GLY A 207 -11.91 -3.38 35.77
C GLY A 207 -11.30 -3.02 34.42
N GLY A 208 -11.13 -1.72 34.14
CA GLY A 208 -10.46 -1.24 32.94
C GLY A 208 -11.23 -1.40 31.63
N SER A 209 -10.54 -1.14 30.52
CA SER A 209 -11.18 -0.87 29.23
C SER A 209 -10.70 -1.80 28.13
N TRP A 210 -11.62 -2.28 27.30
CA TRP A 210 -11.30 -3.16 26.17
C TRP A 210 -12.48 -3.25 25.19
N TRP A 211 -12.27 -3.93 24.06
CA TRP A 211 -13.35 -4.42 23.21
C TRP A 211 -13.95 -5.67 23.83
N TYR A 212 -14.85 -5.53 24.80
CA TYR A 212 -15.45 -6.70 25.48
C TYR A 212 -16.43 -7.45 24.57
N GLY A 213 -16.65 -8.73 24.85
CA GLY A 213 -17.62 -9.57 24.14
C GLY A 213 -19.05 -9.07 24.30
N ALA A 214 -19.85 -9.19 23.24
CA ALA A 214 -21.23 -8.66 23.21
C ALA A 214 -22.25 -9.47 24.06
N GLN A 215 -21.88 -10.65 24.55
CA GLN A 215 -22.76 -11.57 25.28
C GLN A 215 -22.33 -11.71 26.75
N THR A 216 -22.54 -12.88 27.37
CA THR A 216 -22.16 -13.14 28.78
C THR A 216 -20.66 -13.36 28.98
N ILE A 217 -19.93 -13.72 27.92
CA ILE A 217 -18.48 -13.88 27.95
C ILE A 217 -17.83 -12.52 27.71
N CYS A 218 -17.32 -11.90 28.77
CA CYS A 218 -16.72 -10.57 28.66
C CYS A 218 -15.42 -10.54 27.87
N SER A 219 -14.52 -11.51 28.04
CA SER A 219 -13.20 -11.46 27.40
C SER A 219 -12.56 -12.83 27.25
N LYS A 220 -11.84 -13.03 26.14
CA LYS A 220 -10.82 -14.08 25.97
C LYS A 220 -9.42 -13.51 25.81
N ALA A 221 -9.28 -12.22 25.53
CA ALA A 221 -8.02 -11.52 25.52
C ALA A 221 -8.23 -10.13 26.10
N ARG A 222 -7.34 -9.71 27.00
CA ARG A 222 -7.30 -8.33 27.48
C ARG A 222 -5.89 -7.97 27.88
N LEU A 223 -5.28 -7.03 27.18
CA LEU A 223 -3.91 -6.58 27.41
C LEU A 223 -3.82 -5.32 28.26
N THR A 224 -4.95 -4.68 28.54
CA THR A 224 -5.11 -3.48 29.38
C THR A 224 -5.55 -3.81 30.82
N GLY A 225 -5.45 -5.10 31.20
CA GLY A 225 -5.77 -5.54 32.55
C GLY A 225 -4.76 -5.05 33.58
N LYS A 226 -4.99 -5.34 34.85
CA LYS A 226 -4.03 -5.03 35.92
C LYS A 226 -2.70 -5.76 35.67
N TYR A 227 -1.59 -5.09 35.95
CA TYR A 227 -0.29 -5.75 36.05
C TYR A 227 -0.23 -6.58 37.33
N LEU A 228 -0.44 -7.89 37.22
CA LEU A 228 -0.45 -8.79 38.38
C LEU A 228 0.82 -9.65 38.36
N THR A 229 1.63 -9.53 39.42
CA THR A 229 2.80 -10.39 39.63
C THR A 229 2.39 -11.81 40.03
N PRO A 230 3.27 -12.82 39.85
CA PRO A 230 2.99 -14.19 40.26
C PRO A 230 2.51 -14.28 41.71
N GLY A 231 1.50 -15.13 41.95
CA GLY A 231 0.86 -15.29 43.26
C GLY A 231 -0.40 -14.45 43.48
N HIS A 232 -0.69 -13.48 42.60
CA HIS A 232 -1.95 -12.73 42.61
C HIS A 232 -2.93 -13.27 41.56
N PHE A 233 -4.00 -13.92 42.02
CA PHE A 233 -5.01 -14.54 41.14
C PHE A 233 -6.31 -13.75 41.18
N LEU A 234 -6.57 -13.00 40.09
CA LEU A 234 -7.85 -12.34 39.87
C LEU A 234 -8.36 -12.74 38.48
N PHE A 235 -9.32 -13.66 38.46
CA PHE A 235 -9.84 -14.24 37.22
C PHE A 235 -10.28 -13.16 36.23
N GLY A 236 -9.63 -13.11 35.07
CA GLY A 236 -9.90 -12.14 34.00
C GLY A 236 -9.55 -10.68 34.30
N GLN A 237 -9.06 -10.34 35.51
CA GLN A 237 -8.69 -8.95 35.85
C GLN A 237 -7.27 -8.58 35.41
N GLY A 238 -6.37 -9.56 35.30
CA GLY A 238 -5.00 -9.35 34.82
C GLY A 238 -4.89 -9.19 33.30
N MET A 239 -3.67 -8.92 32.83
CA MET A 239 -3.33 -9.02 31.41
C MET A 239 -3.38 -10.48 30.97
N HIS A 240 -4.30 -10.86 30.08
CA HIS A 240 -4.48 -12.27 29.74
C HIS A 240 -4.71 -12.51 28.24
N TRP A 241 -4.30 -13.71 27.82
CA TRP A 241 -4.55 -14.26 26.49
C TRP A 241 -4.97 -15.72 26.65
N ASN A 242 -6.26 -15.99 26.45
CA ASN A 242 -6.87 -17.26 26.86
C ASN A 242 -6.25 -18.47 26.17
N ALA A 243 -5.90 -18.37 24.88
CA ALA A 243 -5.28 -19.45 24.14
C ALA A 243 -3.80 -19.72 24.52
N PHE A 244 -3.18 -18.84 25.32
CA PHE A 244 -1.80 -18.99 25.79
C PHE A 244 -1.76 -19.44 27.25
N LEU A 245 -2.13 -18.57 28.20
CA LEU A 245 -2.06 -18.87 29.64
C LEU A 245 -3.44 -18.99 30.32
N GLY A 246 -4.53 -18.91 29.55
CA GLY A 246 -5.88 -18.84 30.11
C GLY A 246 -6.21 -17.45 30.67
N MET A 247 -7.28 -17.37 31.48
CA MET A 247 -7.75 -16.12 32.11
C MET A 247 -7.30 -15.95 33.58
N SER A 248 -6.72 -16.99 34.17
CA SER A 248 -6.33 -16.99 35.60
C SER A 248 -4.88 -16.56 35.83
N THR A 249 -4.07 -16.52 34.77
CA THR A 249 -2.64 -16.22 34.84
C THR A 249 -2.36 -14.94 34.05
N SER A 250 -1.73 -13.97 34.71
CA SER A 250 -1.35 -12.72 34.06
C SER A 250 -0.08 -12.88 33.23
N LEU A 251 -0.05 -12.21 32.09
CA LEU A 251 1.15 -12.00 31.30
C LEU A 251 2.10 -11.07 32.07
N LYS A 252 3.41 -11.22 31.81
CA LYS A 252 4.45 -10.30 32.27
C LYS A 252 4.64 -9.14 31.31
N TRP A 253 4.49 -9.39 30.01
CA TRP A 253 4.71 -8.38 28.99
C TRP A 253 3.79 -8.60 27.80
N ALA A 254 3.31 -7.49 27.22
CA ALA A 254 2.57 -7.52 25.97
C ALA A 254 2.83 -6.26 25.14
N GLU A 255 2.94 -6.43 23.82
CA GLU A 255 3.09 -5.32 22.87
C GLU A 255 2.23 -5.55 21.63
N MET A 256 1.38 -4.57 21.29
CA MET A 256 0.61 -4.57 20.04
C MET A 256 1.28 -3.67 19.01
N LYS A 257 1.44 -4.16 17.78
CA LYS A 257 2.11 -3.49 16.67
C LYS A 257 1.28 -3.57 15.40
N LEU A 258 1.23 -2.45 14.68
CA LEU A 258 0.56 -2.36 13.39
C LEU A 258 1.57 -2.26 12.26
N LYS A 259 1.37 -3.06 11.22
CA LYS A 259 2.00 -2.86 9.93
C LYS A 259 0.93 -2.37 8.96
N VAL A 260 0.95 -1.06 8.70
CA VAL A 260 0.10 -0.44 7.68
C VAL A 260 0.81 -0.57 6.34
N THR A 261 0.30 -1.44 5.48
CA THR A 261 0.70 -1.44 4.08
C THR A 261 -0.17 -0.40 3.40
N ARG A 262 0.37 0.82 3.18
CA ARG A 262 -0.30 1.84 2.37
C ARG A 262 -0.47 1.29 0.97
N THR A 263 -1.67 0.82 0.70
CA THR A 263 -2.04 0.28 -0.59
C THR A 263 -2.21 1.44 -1.56
N VAL A 264 -1.39 1.50 -2.61
CA VAL A 264 -1.63 2.41 -3.74
C VAL A 264 -2.93 1.97 -4.41
N ALA A 265 -3.98 2.78 -4.29
CA ALA A 265 -5.32 2.38 -4.72
C ALA A 265 -5.42 2.28 -6.26
N ASP A 266 -4.60 3.04 -6.97
CA ASP A 266 -4.59 3.18 -8.41
C ASP A 266 -3.21 3.70 -8.88
N CYS A 267 -3.05 3.83 -10.20
CA CYS A 267 -1.82 4.35 -10.80
C CYS A 267 -1.56 5.83 -10.47
N VAL A 268 -2.57 6.63 -10.10
CA VAL A 268 -2.35 8.00 -9.63
C VAL A 268 -1.68 7.98 -8.25
N ALA A 269 -2.12 7.08 -7.36
CA ALA A 269 -1.48 6.87 -6.06
C ALA A 269 -0.04 6.35 -6.19
N VAL A 270 0.23 5.46 -7.17
CA VAL A 270 1.60 5.03 -7.51
C VAL A 270 2.46 6.22 -7.90
N GLN A 271 1.93 7.11 -8.76
CA GLN A 271 2.65 8.29 -9.22
C GLN A 271 2.94 9.27 -8.09
N ASN A 272 1.94 9.56 -7.26
CA ASN A 272 2.07 10.45 -6.10
C ASN A 272 3.05 9.90 -5.05
N ALA A 273 3.22 8.58 -4.98
CA ALA A 273 4.21 7.93 -4.12
C ALA A 273 5.63 7.96 -4.70
N GLY A 274 5.85 8.59 -5.87
CA GLY A 274 7.15 8.73 -6.52
C GLY A 274 7.43 7.69 -7.62
N GLY A 275 6.45 6.85 -7.99
CA GLY A 275 6.56 5.94 -9.13
C GLY A 275 6.48 6.69 -10.46
N THR A 276 7.59 6.80 -11.17
CA THR A 276 7.69 7.56 -12.44
C THR A 276 7.92 6.69 -13.68
N SER A 277 8.16 5.40 -13.51
CA SER A 277 8.36 4.45 -14.60
C SER A 277 7.06 3.78 -15.01
N SER A 278 6.64 3.87 -16.27
CA SER A 278 5.55 3.02 -16.78
C SER A 278 5.94 1.53 -16.63
N GLY A 279 5.01 0.70 -16.16
CA GLY A 279 5.27 -0.71 -15.86
C GLY A 279 4.09 -1.42 -15.21
N VAL A 280 4.29 -2.69 -14.86
CA VAL A 280 3.31 -3.49 -14.11
C VAL A 280 3.44 -3.20 -12.61
N TYR A 281 2.32 -2.88 -11.98
CA TYR A 281 2.20 -2.59 -10.55
C TYR A 281 1.07 -3.41 -9.92
N THR A 282 1.17 -3.64 -8.61
CA THR A 282 0.05 -4.13 -7.80
C THR A 282 -0.63 -2.95 -7.12
N VAL A 283 -1.87 -2.68 -7.49
CA VAL A 283 -2.75 -1.66 -6.89
C VAL A 283 -3.87 -2.30 -6.09
N TYR A 284 -4.56 -1.54 -5.26
CA TYR A 284 -5.65 -2.04 -4.41
C TYR A 284 -6.89 -1.13 -4.43
N PRO A 285 -7.70 -1.18 -5.50
CA PRO A 285 -8.82 -0.25 -5.67
C PRO A 285 -9.84 -0.32 -4.53
N ASP A 286 -10.08 -1.54 -4.00
CA ASP A 286 -11.01 -1.86 -2.91
C ASP A 286 -10.31 -2.65 -1.77
N GLY A 287 -8.99 -2.45 -1.58
CA GLY A 287 -8.20 -3.20 -0.60
C GLY A 287 -7.80 -4.62 -1.03
N GLN A 288 -8.30 -5.11 -2.18
CA GLN A 288 -7.86 -6.35 -2.82
C GLN A 288 -6.72 -6.11 -3.81
N PRO A 289 -5.68 -6.97 -3.85
CA PRO A 289 -4.57 -6.80 -4.78
C PRO A 289 -5.02 -7.02 -6.22
N LEU A 290 -4.66 -6.08 -7.09
CA LEU A 290 -4.88 -6.15 -8.53
C LEU A 290 -3.59 -5.79 -9.27
N THR A 291 -3.11 -6.69 -10.11
CA THR A 291 -1.99 -6.42 -11.00
C THR A 291 -2.47 -5.64 -12.22
N VAL A 292 -1.92 -4.46 -12.44
CA VAL A 292 -2.30 -3.54 -13.53
C VAL A 292 -1.07 -2.99 -14.22
N PHE A 293 -1.25 -2.53 -15.45
CA PHE A 293 -0.25 -1.75 -16.14
C PHE A 293 -0.48 -0.26 -15.87
N CYS A 294 0.50 0.43 -15.26
CA CYS A 294 0.46 1.87 -15.05
C CYS A 294 1.30 2.60 -16.10
N ASP A 295 0.70 3.54 -16.82
CA ASP A 295 1.41 4.45 -17.71
C ASP A 295 1.63 5.82 -17.02
N HIS A 296 2.90 6.13 -16.79
CA HIS A 296 3.36 7.35 -16.13
C HIS A 296 4.05 8.34 -17.06
N LYS A 297 4.23 8.00 -18.35
CA LYS A 297 5.02 8.82 -19.29
C LYS A 297 4.17 9.76 -20.12
N GLU A 298 2.96 9.35 -20.48
CA GLU A 298 2.08 10.12 -21.36
C GLU A 298 1.10 10.99 -20.56
N ASN A 299 0.82 12.20 -21.04
CA ASN A 299 -0.28 13.07 -20.59
C ASN A 299 -0.41 13.21 -19.05
N ASN A 300 0.66 13.69 -18.41
CA ASN A 300 0.80 13.85 -16.95
C ASN A 300 0.77 12.56 -16.13
N GLY A 301 0.80 11.38 -16.76
CA GLY A 301 0.94 10.07 -16.12
C GLY A 301 -0.21 9.67 -15.19
N GLY A 302 -0.06 8.49 -14.56
CA GLY A 302 -1.01 7.97 -13.59
C GLY A 302 -2.20 7.24 -14.22
N TRP A 303 -2.05 6.82 -15.47
CA TRP A 303 -3.07 6.09 -16.21
C TRP A 303 -3.00 4.60 -15.88
N LEU A 304 -4.15 3.99 -15.62
CA LEU A 304 -4.31 2.55 -15.53
C LEU A 304 -4.77 2.02 -16.88
N VAL A 305 -4.03 1.11 -17.49
CA VAL A 305 -4.42 0.51 -18.77
C VAL A 305 -5.39 -0.64 -18.53
N SER A 306 -6.57 -0.58 -19.12
CA SER A 306 -7.65 -1.56 -18.93
C SER A 306 -7.81 -2.54 -20.09
N ALA A 307 -7.34 -2.15 -21.27
CA ALA A 307 -7.18 -3.03 -22.41
C ALA A 307 -6.07 -2.45 -23.30
N PRO A 308 -4.86 -3.01 -23.27
CA PRO A 308 -3.86 -2.70 -24.26
C PRO A 308 -4.04 -3.59 -25.47
N THR A 309 -3.62 -3.04 -26.60
CA THR A 309 -3.14 -3.86 -27.72
C THR A 309 -1.65 -3.54 -28.00
N ARG A 310 -0.92 -2.96 -27.02
CA ARG A 310 0.51 -2.66 -27.14
C ARG A 310 1.39 -3.62 -26.35
N MET A 311 2.48 -4.05 -26.97
CA MET A 311 3.71 -4.35 -26.24
C MET A 311 4.42 -3.05 -25.84
N HIS A 312 4.91 -3.02 -24.60
CA HIS A 312 5.86 -2.02 -24.15
C HIS A 312 7.17 -2.14 -24.96
N LYS A 313 7.61 -1.02 -25.54
CA LYS A 313 8.87 -0.88 -26.29
C LYS A 313 10.06 -1.14 -25.34
N ALA A 314 10.40 -2.40 -25.10
CA ALA A 314 11.69 -2.76 -24.53
C ALA A 314 12.78 -2.49 -25.57
N ARG A 315 13.89 -1.94 -25.07
CA ARG A 315 15.07 -1.51 -25.83
C ARG A 315 15.60 -2.58 -26.78
N THR A 316 15.91 -2.14 -28.01
CA THR A 316 16.98 -2.61 -28.91
C THR A 316 17.22 -4.11 -29.04
N GLN A 317 16.78 -4.70 -30.15
CA GLN A 317 17.66 -5.61 -30.89
C GLN A 317 17.32 -5.59 -32.39
N SER A 318 18.31 -5.22 -33.19
CA SER A 318 18.31 -5.28 -34.64
C SER A 318 18.32 -6.74 -35.07
N CYS A 319 17.36 -7.17 -35.90
CA CYS A 319 17.41 -8.47 -36.54
C CYS A 319 17.55 -8.30 -38.06
N THR A 320 18.68 -8.79 -38.56
CA THR A 320 18.99 -8.98 -39.97
C THR A 320 18.14 -10.07 -40.59
N TYR A 321 17.79 -9.86 -41.85
CA TYR A 321 16.90 -10.67 -42.67
C TYR A 321 17.67 -11.81 -43.35
N ASP A 322 17.25 -13.06 -43.14
CA ASP A 322 17.69 -14.23 -43.93
C ASP A 322 16.47 -14.88 -44.60
N ARG A 323 16.57 -15.13 -45.91
CA ARG A 323 15.55 -15.79 -46.73
C ARG A 323 15.91 -17.27 -46.79
N THR A 324 15.27 -18.13 -45.99
CA THR A 324 15.03 -19.56 -46.35
C THR A 324 14.30 -20.37 -45.27
N SER A 325 13.89 -19.78 -44.15
CA SER A 325 13.14 -20.50 -43.12
C SER A 325 11.92 -19.70 -42.68
N THR A 326 10.81 -20.41 -42.43
CA THR A 326 9.51 -19.88 -41.98
C THR A 326 9.64 -18.76 -40.93
N PRO A 327 9.05 -17.57 -41.13
CA PRO A 327 9.07 -16.56 -40.09
C PRO A 327 7.94 -16.84 -39.08
N THR A 328 8.33 -17.42 -37.95
CA THR A 328 7.72 -17.14 -36.65
C THR A 328 8.23 -15.78 -36.15
N LEU A 329 7.46 -15.12 -35.29
CA LEU A 329 7.69 -13.80 -34.65
C LEU A 329 7.41 -12.54 -35.50
N GLY A 330 6.22 -11.97 -35.30
CA GLY A 330 5.95 -10.54 -35.44
C GLY A 330 5.34 -10.07 -34.13
N ILE A 331 5.94 -9.07 -33.48
CA ILE A 331 5.61 -8.64 -32.12
C ILE A 331 5.07 -7.19 -32.17
N GLY A 332 3.80 -7.03 -31.75
CA GLY A 332 3.04 -5.77 -31.65
C GLY A 332 1.64 -5.97 -32.23
N ALA A 333 0.59 -5.91 -31.39
CA ALA A 333 -0.76 -6.41 -31.70
C ALA A 333 -0.71 -7.58 -32.68
N ASP A 334 -0.03 -8.66 -32.32
CA ASP A 334 0.26 -9.76 -33.25
C ASP A 334 -0.98 -10.65 -33.48
N GLY A 335 -2.09 -10.35 -32.79
CA GLY A 335 -3.26 -11.22 -32.72
C GLY A 335 -2.99 -12.48 -31.89
N SER A 336 -1.98 -12.48 -31.02
CA SER A 336 -1.68 -13.61 -30.13
C SER A 336 -2.84 -13.95 -29.21
N VAL A 337 -3.68 -12.96 -28.85
CA VAL A 337 -4.93 -13.19 -28.14
C VAL A 337 -6.10 -13.05 -29.10
N ASN A 338 -6.78 -14.16 -29.39
CA ASN A 338 -8.04 -14.11 -30.10
C ASN A 338 -9.17 -13.66 -29.16
N PHE A 339 -9.55 -12.38 -29.24
CA PHE A 339 -10.68 -11.78 -28.51
C PHE A 339 -12.04 -12.32 -28.96
N ASN A 340 -12.16 -12.83 -30.20
CA ASN A 340 -13.44 -13.29 -30.73
C ASN A 340 -13.87 -14.65 -30.21
N ASP A 341 -12.94 -15.46 -29.70
CA ASP A 341 -13.25 -16.78 -29.13
C ASP A 341 -13.58 -16.70 -27.63
N LYS A 342 -13.59 -15.49 -27.07
CA LYS A 342 -13.78 -15.26 -25.63
C LYS A 342 -15.26 -15.10 -25.29
N ASN A 343 -15.68 -15.78 -24.24
CA ASN A 343 -17.06 -15.84 -23.79
C ASN A 343 -17.35 -14.83 -22.66
N TRP A 344 -18.57 -14.86 -22.10
CA TRP A 344 -18.95 -13.98 -20.99
C TRP A 344 -18.03 -14.12 -19.78
N ALA A 345 -17.69 -15.34 -19.39
CA ALA A 345 -16.83 -15.61 -18.24
C ALA A 345 -15.42 -15.06 -18.43
N ASP A 346 -14.88 -15.15 -19.65
CA ASP A 346 -13.58 -14.58 -20.00
C ASP A 346 -13.59 -13.07 -19.87
N PHE A 347 -14.57 -12.38 -20.48
CA PHE A 347 -14.67 -10.92 -20.39
C PHE A 347 -15.02 -10.42 -18.98
N LYS A 348 -15.74 -11.21 -18.18
CA LYS A 348 -15.96 -10.95 -16.76
C LYS A 348 -14.66 -10.98 -15.97
N ASN A 349 -13.90 -12.06 -16.10
CA ASN A 349 -12.73 -12.33 -15.26
C ASN A 349 -11.43 -11.69 -15.79
N GLY A 350 -11.40 -11.30 -17.06
CA GLY A 350 -10.21 -10.83 -17.75
C GLY A 350 -9.33 -11.98 -18.27
N PHE A 351 -8.52 -11.67 -19.28
CA PHE A 351 -7.64 -12.63 -19.96
C PHE A 351 -6.47 -11.91 -20.64
N GLY A 352 -5.45 -12.66 -21.06
CA GLY A 352 -4.25 -12.15 -21.70
C GLY A 352 -3.11 -11.86 -20.72
N ASP A 353 -2.08 -11.15 -21.19
CA ASP A 353 -0.90 -10.78 -20.40
C ASP A 353 -0.83 -9.26 -20.24
N VAL A 354 -0.67 -8.79 -19.00
CA VAL A 354 -0.52 -7.36 -18.67
C VAL A 354 0.67 -6.67 -19.36
N ASN A 355 1.64 -7.43 -19.85
CA ASN A 355 2.77 -6.93 -20.64
C ASN A 355 2.53 -6.97 -22.16
N GLY A 356 1.41 -7.55 -22.61
CA GLY A 356 1.04 -7.75 -24.01
C GLY A 356 -0.42 -7.40 -24.26
N GLU A 357 -1.14 -8.23 -25.05
CA GLU A 357 -2.58 -8.06 -25.28
C GLU A 357 -3.38 -8.60 -24.09
N PHE A 358 -4.30 -7.80 -23.54
CA PHE A 358 -5.18 -8.26 -22.47
C PHE A 358 -6.52 -7.52 -22.43
N TRP A 359 -7.48 -8.14 -21.75
CA TRP A 359 -8.68 -7.50 -21.24
C TRP A 359 -8.68 -7.58 -19.72
N LEU A 360 -8.80 -6.44 -19.03
CA LEU A 360 -8.67 -6.43 -17.57
C LEU A 360 -9.76 -7.26 -16.87
N GLY A 361 -10.96 -7.32 -17.44
CA GLY A 361 -12.13 -7.98 -16.87
C GLY A 361 -13.20 -6.98 -16.43
N ASN A 362 -14.45 -7.24 -16.80
CA ASN A 362 -15.58 -6.35 -16.55
C ASN A 362 -15.88 -6.19 -15.05
N GLU A 363 -15.66 -7.23 -14.24
CA GLU A 363 -15.82 -7.14 -12.79
C GLU A 363 -14.85 -6.12 -12.18
N ARG A 364 -13.60 -6.11 -12.65
CA ARG A 364 -12.58 -5.16 -12.21
C ARG A 364 -12.84 -3.76 -12.74
N LEU A 365 -13.28 -3.64 -14.00
CA LEU A 365 -13.72 -2.37 -14.57
C LEU A 365 -14.86 -1.75 -13.77
N HIS A 366 -15.88 -2.54 -13.42
CA HIS A 366 -16.97 -2.11 -12.55
C HIS A 366 -16.44 -1.65 -11.18
N ALA A 367 -15.65 -2.49 -10.50
CA ALA A 367 -15.12 -2.20 -9.18
C ALA A 367 -14.29 -0.89 -9.12
N MET A 368 -13.56 -0.57 -10.19
CA MET A 368 -12.76 0.65 -10.27
C MET A 368 -13.54 1.90 -10.71
N THR A 369 -14.67 1.72 -11.40
CA THR A 369 -15.45 2.83 -11.97
C THR A 369 -16.74 3.12 -11.21
N LYS A 370 -17.14 2.28 -10.24
CA LYS A 370 -18.30 2.51 -9.38
C LYS A 370 -18.17 3.73 -8.45
N THR A 371 -16.95 4.19 -8.16
CA THR A 371 -16.69 5.34 -7.27
C THR A 371 -15.60 6.25 -7.81
N GLY A 372 -15.77 7.56 -7.58
CA GLY A 372 -14.84 8.57 -8.07
C GLY A 372 -15.16 9.04 -9.50
N HIS A 373 -14.41 10.05 -9.95
CA HIS A 373 -14.54 10.58 -11.31
C HIS A 373 -13.51 9.87 -12.20
N VAL A 374 -13.96 9.13 -13.20
CA VAL A 374 -13.08 8.36 -14.08
C VAL A 374 -13.07 8.94 -15.48
N THR A 375 -11.87 9.34 -15.93
CA THR A 375 -11.61 9.75 -17.30
C THR A 375 -11.17 8.53 -18.11
N LEU A 376 -11.82 8.30 -19.26
CA LEU A 376 -11.42 7.29 -20.23
C LEU A 376 -10.64 7.96 -21.35
N ARG A 377 -9.51 7.38 -21.71
CA ARG A 377 -8.74 7.73 -22.90
C ARG A 377 -8.53 6.49 -23.76
N ILE A 378 -8.71 6.66 -25.06
CA ILE A 378 -8.48 5.65 -26.07
C ILE A 378 -7.44 6.19 -27.06
N ASP A 379 -6.24 5.62 -27.06
CA ASP A 379 -5.20 5.93 -28.06
C ASP A 379 -5.23 4.90 -29.18
N MET A 380 -4.98 5.31 -30.43
CA MET A 380 -5.14 4.48 -31.63
C MET A 380 -4.06 4.79 -32.67
N GLU A 381 -3.67 3.80 -33.48
CA GLU A 381 -2.71 3.93 -34.59
C GLU A 381 -3.21 3.16 -35.83
N SER A 382 -3.11 3.78 -37.00
CA SER A 382 -3.37 3.15 -38.30
C SER A 382 -2.16 2.36 -38.80
N PHE A 383 -2.34 1.51 -39.81
CA PHE A 383 -1.21 0.81 -40.44
C PHE A 383 -0.24 1.74 -41.18
N ASP A 384 -0.71 2.93 -41.56
CA ASP A 384 0.11 3.98 -42.18
C ASP A 384 0.89 4.82 -41.14
N GLY A 385 0.72 4.50 -39.85
CA GLY A 385 1.42 5.16 -38.74
C GLY A 385 0.77 6.45 -38.22
N GLU A 386 -0.45 6.77 -38.66
CA GLU A 386 -1.20 7.91 -38.12
C GLU A 386 -1.75 7.55 -36.73
N THR A 387 -1.46 8.37 -35.73
CA THR A 387 -1.95 8.19 -34.36
C THR A 387 -3.05 9.18 -34.01
N ARG A 388 -4.12 8.71 -33.37
CA ARG A 388 -5.21 9.55 -32.86
C ARG A 388 -5.67 9.10 -31.48
N PHE A 389 -6.42 9.95 -30.80
CA PHE A 389 -7.01 9.62 -29.51
C PHE A 389 -8.43 10.20 -29.33
N ALA A 390 -9.20 9.52 -28.50
CA ALA A 390 -10.50 9.97 -28.00
C ALA A 390 -10.48 9.95 -26.46
N GLU A 391 -10.92 11.04 -25.84
CA GLU A 391 -10.96 11.17 -24.39
C GLU A 391 -12.36 11.58 -23.91
N TYR A 392 -12.79 11.03 -22.78
CA TYR A 392 -14.12 11.21 -22.20
C TYR A 392 -13.98 11.51 -20.71
N SER A 393 -14.61 12.59 -20.24
CA SER A 393 -14.50 13.00 -18.84
C SER A 393 -15.18 12.03 -17.88
N ASN A 394 -16.22 11.31 -18.33
CA ASN A 394 -17.00 10.41 -17.48
C ASN A 394 -17.12 9.04 -18.13
N PHE A 395 -16.66 8.02 -17.42
CA PHE A 395 -16.73 6.62 -17.83
C PHE A 395 -17.04 5.72 -16.62
N SER A 396 -18.05 4.86 -16.76
CA SER A 396 -18.28 3.78 -15.80
C SER A 396 -18.92 2.55 -16.44
N VAL A 397 -18.74 1.42 -15.75
CA VAL A 397 -19.30 0.13 -16.13
C VAL A 397 -20.19 -0.35 -14.99
N GLY A 398 -21.43 -0.72 -15.31
CA GLY A 398 -22.39 -1.28 -14.36
C GLY A 398 -21.94 -2.63 -13.78
N ASP A 399 -22.68 -3.17 -12.82
CA ASP A 399 -22.40 -4.50 -12.26
C ASP A 399 -22.86 -5.64 -13.20
N GLU A 400 -22.58 -6.90 -12.83
CA GLU A 400 -23.01 -8.05 -13.63
C GLU A 400 -24.54 -8.18 -13.71
N ALA A 401 -25.28 -7.75 -12.67
CA ALA A 401 -26.74 -7.80 -12.66
C ALA A 401 -27.36 -6.86 -13.71
N SER A 402 -26.72 -5.71 -13.94
CA SER A 402 -27.03 -4.80 -15.04
C SER A 402 -26.49 -5.25 -16.40
N GLU A 403 -25.70 -6.33 -16.44
CA GLU A 403 -24.96 -6.81 -17.62
C GLU A 403 -23.88 -5.82 -18.08
N TYR A 404 -23.18 -5.24 -17.10
CA TYR A 404 -22.06 -4.31 -17.28
C TYR A 404 -22.39 -3.13 -18.20
N VAL A 405 -23.55 -2.47 -17.99
CA VAL A 405 -23.98 -1.33 -18.83
C VAL A 405 -22.87 -0.28 -18.93
N LEU A 406 -22.58 0.18 -20.15
CA LEU A 406 -21.62 1.26 -20.39
C LEU A 406 -22.27 2.60 -20.10
N HIS A 407 -21.62 3.41 -19.28
CA HIS A 407 -21.91 4.83 -19.16
C HIS A 407 -20.69 5.61 -19.63
N VAL A 408 -20.86 6.41 -20.68
CA VAL A 408 -19.78 7.26 -21.22
C VAL A 408 -20.33 8.60 -21.68
N ALA A 409 -19.69 9.68 -21.24
CA ALA A 409 -20.10 11.04 -21.55
C ALA A 409 -18.93 12.03 -21.48
N GLY A 410 -19.18 13.25 -21.96
CA GLY A 410 -18.22 14.36 -21.88
C GLY A 410 -17.01 14.15 -22.78
N TYR A 411 -17.25 13.91 -24.07
CA TYR A 411 -16.18 13.87 -25.07
C TYR A 411 -15.35 15.15 -25.03
N ILE A 412 -14.04 15.01 -24.84
CA ILE A 412 -13.12 16.13 -24.62
C ILE A 412 -12.80 16.81 -25.96
N PRO A 413 -13.00 18.13 -26.12
CA PRO A 413 -12.80 18.84 -27.39
C PRO A 413 -11.38 18.78 -27.96
N SER A 414 -10.35 18.57 -27.14
CA SER A 414 -8.97 18.42 -27.61
C SER A 414 -8.66 17.04 -28.21
N SER A 415 -9.62 16.11 -28.19
CA SER A 415 -9.53 14.81 -28.86
C SER A 415 -9.53 14.96 -30.37
N ASN A 416 -8.79 14.10 -31.09
CA ASN A 416 -8.63 14.20 -32.55
C ASN A 416 -9.14 12.96 -33.33
N ALA A 417 -9.58 11.89 -32.65
CA ALA A 417 -10.11 10.69 -33.30
C ALA A 417 -11.60 10.78 -33.72
N GLY A 418 -12.30 11.86 -33.34
CA GLY A 418 -13.76 11.97 -33.44
C GLY A 418 -14.49 11.03 -32.47
N ASP A 419 -15.75 11.36 -32.13
CA ASP A 419 -16.56 10.57 -31.19
C ASP A 419 -17.26 9.41 -31.91
N SER A 420 -16.86 8.18 -31.58
CA SER A 420 -17.50 6.96 -32.07
C SER A 420 -18.13 6.13 -30.94
N LEU A 421 -18.15 6.62 -29.70
CA LEU A 421 -18.55 5.83 -28.53
C LEU A 421 -19.86 6.33 -27.91
N THR A 422 -20.06 7.64 -27.74
CA THR A 422 -21.22 8.15 -26.97
C THR A 422 -22.55 7.91 -27.65
N VAL A 423 -22.62 8.05 -28.97
CA VAL A 423 -23.90 8.05 -29.70
C VAL A 423 -24.54 6.66 -29.78
N VAL A 424 -23.73 5.62 -29.95
CA VAL A 424 -24.23 4.25 -30.21
C VAL A 424 -24.08 3.32 -29.01
N HIS A 425 -23.04 3.53 -28.19
CA HIS A 425 -22.65 2.56 -27.17
C HIS A 425 -23.04 3.00 -25.75
N ASN A 426 -23.30 4.29 -25.51
CA ASN A 426 -23.70 4.76 -24.18
C ASN A 426 -25.07 4.18 -23.79
N GLY A 427 -25.17 3.64 -22.58
CA GLY A 427 -26.36 3.02 -22.02
C GLY A 427 -26.62 1.61 -22.51
N THR A 428 -25.75 1.01 -23.32
CA THR A 428 -25.94 -0.36 -23.81
C THR A 428 -25.27 -1.39 -22.92
N LYS A 429 -25.81 -2.60 -22.94
CA LYS A 429 -25.30 -3.75 -22.19
C LYS A 429 -24.09 -4.36 -22.90
N PHE A 430 -23.17 -4.94 -22.12
CA PHE A 430 -22.11 -5.72 -22.72
C PHE A 430 -22.70 -7.01 -23.31
N SER A 431 -22.22 -7.43 -24.49
CA SER A 431 -22.68 -8.67 -25.12
C SER A 431 -21.52 -9.48 -25.66
N THR A 432 -21.59 -10.79 -25.50
CA THR A 432 -20.64 -11.80 -25.98
C THR A 432 -21.37 -12.81 -26.87
N PRO A 433 -20.65 -13.65 -27.66
CA PRO A 433 -21.29 -14.64 -28.53
C PRO A 433 -22.22 -15.63 -27.78
N ASP A 434 -21.90 -15.96 -26.54
CA ASP A 434 -22.67 -16.84 -25.66
C ASP A 434 -23.74 -16.13 -24.81
N ARG A 435 -23.71 -14.79 -24.76
CA ARG A 435 -24.66 -13.97 -24.01
C ARG A 435 -24.92 -12.65 -24.71
N ASP A 436 -25.93 -12.68 -25.58
CA ASP A 436 -26.28 -11.59 -26.46
C ASP A 436 -27.60 -10.94 -26.04
N SER A 437 -27.52 -9.66 -25.68
CA SER A 437 -28.68 -8.84 -25.30
C SER A 437 -29.13 -7.89 -26.42
N THR A 438 -28.53 -7.98 -27.61
CA THR A 438 -28.80 -7.10 -28.75
C THR A 438 -29.96 -7.61 -29.60
N ILE A 439 -30.71 -6.67 -30.19
CA ILE A 439 -31.83 -7.00 -31.09
C ILE A 439 -31.32 -7.61 -32.41
N ALA A 440 -30.21 -7.10 -32.94
CA ALA A 440 -29.68 -7.47 -34.25
C ALA A 440 -28.73 -8.67 -34.23
N ARG A 441 -28.54 -9.33 -33.09
CA ARG A 441 -27.55 -10.39 -32.90
C ARG A 441 -26.12 -9.99 -33.28
N CYS A 442 -25.70 -8.82 -32.82
CA CYS A 442 -24.44 -8.19 -33.22
C CYS A 442 -23.19 -9.05 -32.99
N PRO A 443 -23.04 -9.77 -31.85
CA PRO A 443 -21.94 -10.71 -31.65
C PRO A 443 -21.86 -11.79 -32.74
N ALA A 444 -22.99 -12.27 -33.26
CA ALA A 444 -23.01 -13.28 -34.31
C ALA A 444 -22.63 -12.69 -35.69
N ILE A 445 -23.05 -11.45 -35.98
CA ILE A 445 -22.78 -10.78 -37.26
C ILE A 445 -21.30 -10.34 -37.38
N TYR A 446 -20.80 -9.69 -36.32
CA TYR A 446 -19.47 -9.08 -36.35
C TYR A 446 -18.39 -9.98 -35.70
N GLY A 447 -18.79 -11.07 -35.04
CA GLY A 447 -17.93 -11.87 -34.16
C GLY A 447 -17.60 -11.12 -32.87
N GLY A 448 -17.20 -11.80 -31.79
CA GLY A 448 -16.64 -11.19 -30.57
C GLY A 448 -17.59 -10.28 -29.76
N SER A 449 -17.00 -9.50 -28.84
CA SER A 449 -17.74 -8.97 -27.68
C SER A 449 -17.55 -7.47 -27.48
N TRP A 450 -18.63 -6.74 -27.23
CA TRP A 450 -18.60 -5.29 -26.99
C TRP A 450 -19.91 -4.77 -26.38
N TRP A 451 -19.94 -3.50 -26.02
CA TRP A 451 -21.16 -2.74 -25.76
C TRP A 451 -21.85 -2.38 -27.08
N TYR A 452 -22.43 -3.35 -27.78
CA TYR A 452 -23.07 -3.11 -29.07
C TYR A 452 -24.30 -2.20 -28.95
N GLY A 453 -24.62 -1.50 -30.04
CA GLY A 453 -25.79 -0.63 -30.14
C GLY A 453 -27.10 -1.39 -29.97
N ALA A 454 -28.08 -0.78 -29.32
CA ALA A 454 -29.38 -1.40 -29.02
C ALA A 454 -30.31 -1.55 -30.24
N GLN A 455 -30.00 -0.91 -31.37
CA GLN A 455 -30.85 -0.82 -32.56
C GLN A 455 -30.22 -1.56 -33.77
N THR A 456 -30.50 -1.12 -34.99
CA THR A 456 -29.99 -1.75 -36.23
C THR A 456 -28.51 -1.50 -36.49
N ILE A 457 -27.94 -0.44 -35.92
CA ILE A 457 -26.51 -0.15 -36.00
C ILE A 457 -25.80 -0.82 -34.83
N CYS A 458 -25.10 -1.91 -35.11
CA CYS A 458 -24.40 -2.66 -34.07
C CYS A 458 -23.20 -1.93 -33.46
N SER A 459 -22.44 -1.17 -34.25
CA SER A 459 -21.22 -0.52 -33.72
C SER A 459 -20.76 0.67 -34.56
N LYS A 460 -20.24 1.70 -33.90
CA LYS A 460 -19.37 2.73 -34.50
C LYS A 460 -17.93 2.64 -34.01
N ALA A 461 -17.68 1.96 -32.89
CA ALA A 461 -16.36 1.68 -32.38
C ALA A 461 -16.33 0.27 -31.81
N ARG A 462 -15.30 -0.50 -32.18
CA ARG A 462 -15.07 -1.81 -31.58
C ARG A 462 -13.58 -2.11 -31.53
N LEU A 463 -13.05 -2.20 -30.32
CA LEU A 463 -11.62 -2.43 -30.10
C LEU A 463 -11.28 -3.92 -29.91
N THR A 464 -12.27 -4.76 -29.64
CA THR A 464 -12.19 -6.23 -29.50
C THR A 464 -12.42 -6.96 -30.83
N GLY A 465 -12.25 -6.25 -31.94
CA GLY A 465 -12.37 -6.82 -33.29
C GLY A 465 -11.21 -7.76 -33.62
N LYS A 466 -11.34 -8.52 -34.70
CA LYS A 466 -10.21 -9.27 -35.24
C LYS A 466 -9.09 -8.31 -35.60
N TYR A 467 -7.86 -8.72 -35.36
CA TYR A 467 -6.70 -8.05 -35.92
C TYR A 467 -6.62 -8.39 -37.41
N LEU A 468 -6.96 -7.42 -38.27
CA LEU A 468 -6.96 -7.60 -39.73
C LEU A 468 -5.85 -6.75 -40.34
N THR A 469 -4.93 -7.39 -41.06
CA THR A 469 -3.87 -6.70 -41.80
C THR A 469 -4.43 -5.94 -43.01
N PRO A 470 -3.72 -4.92 -43.53
CA PRO A 470 -4.15 -4.16 -44.71
C PRO A 470 -4.51 -5.06 -45.89
N GLY A 471 -5.61 -4.73 -46.57
CA GLY A 471 -6.16 -5.52 -47.69
C GLY A 471 -7.33 -6.43 -47.32
N HIS A 472 -7.65 -6.58 -46.04
CA HIS A 472 -8.86 -7.27 -45.58
C HIS A 472 -9.97 -6.27 -45.26
N PHE A 473 -11.06 -6.30 -46.03
CA PHE A 473 -12.19 -5.37 -45.89
C PHE A 473 -13.44 -6.09 -45.38
N LEU A 474 -13.42 -6.51 -44.11
CA LEU A 474 -14.58 -7.11 -43.46
C LEU A 474 -15.32 -6.06 -42.64
N LEU A 475 -16.51 -5.68 -43.10
CA LEU A 475 -17.34 -4.64 -42.48
C LEU A 475 -17.53 -4.91 -40.98
N GLY A 476 -16.96 -4.03 -40.14
CA GLY A 476 -17.15 -4.02 -38.68
C GLY A 476 -16.61 -5.22 -37.91
N GLN A 477 -15.95 -6.17 -38.57
CA GLN A 477 -15.38 -7.36 -37.93
C GLN A 477 -13.96 -7.13 -37.39
N GLY A 478 -13.26 -6.14 -37.95
CA GLY A 478 -11.94 -5.70 -37.50
C GLY A 478 -12.01 -4.74 -36.31
N MET A 479 -10.84 -4.47 -35.73
CA MET A 479 -10.66 -3.44 -34.70
C MET A 479 -10.84 -2.06 -35.34
N HIS A 480 -11.94 -1.36 -35.07
CA HIS A 480 -12.28 -0.15 -35.83
C HIS A 480 -12.76 1.01 -34.97
N TRP A 481 -12.58 2.21 -35.50
CA TRP A 481 -13.09 3.47 -34.99
C TRP A 481 -13.64 4.31 -36.15
N ASN A 482 -14.98 4.39 -36.24
CA ASN A 482 -15.63 4.88 -37.44
C ASN A 482 -15.27 6.34 -37.79
N ALA A 483 -15.15 7.21 -36.80
CA ALA A 483 -14.78 8.61 -37.03
C ALA A 483 -13.30 8.81 -37.44
N PHE A 484 -12.46 7.77 -37.34
CA PHE A 484 -11.06 7.81 -37.74
C PHE A 484 -10.83 7.15 -39.10
N LEU A 485 -11.01 5.81 -39.21
CA LEU A 485 -10.73 5.06 -40.45
C LEU A 485 -11.99 4.44 -41.08
N GLY A 486 -13.16 4.70 -40.52
CA GLY A 486 -14.41 4.02 -40.90
C GLY A 486 -14.52 2.59 -40.34
N MET A 487 -15.57 1.88 -40.76
CA MET A 487 -15.85 0.50 -40.29
C MET A 487 -15.19 -0.61 -41.12
N TYR A 488 -14.56 -0.27 -42.25
CA TYR A 488 -13.97 -1.25 -43.18
C TYR A 488 -12.46 -1.45 -42.97
N THR A 489 -11.84 -0.57 -42.20
CA THR A 489 -10.40 -0.54 -42.02
C THR A 489 -10.08 -0.87 -40.58
N SER A 490 -9.25 -1.88 -40.38
CA SER A 490 -8.77 -2.23 -39.04
C SER A 490 -7.65 -1.29 -38.63
N LEU A 491 -7.67 -0.91 -37.35
CA LEU A 491 -6.58 -0.27 -36.66
C LEU A 491 -5.43 -1.28 -36.53
N LYS A 492 -4.21 -0.75 -36.56
CA LYS A 492 -2.99 -1.47 -36.21
C LYS A 492 -2.87 -1.62 -34.69
N TRP A 493 -3.40 -0.64 -33.96
CA TRP A 493 -3.31 -0.61 -32.50
C TRP A 493 -4.38 0.28 -31.89
N ALA A 494 -4.84 -0.10 -30.70
CA ALA A 494 -5.71 0.67 -29.81
C ALA A 494 -5.48 0.35 -28.32
N GLU A 495 -5.45 1.36 -27.46
CA GLU A 495 -5.28 1.20 -26.01
C GLU A 495 -6.36 1.96 -25.26
N MET A 496 -7.11 1.26 -24.41
CA MET A 496 -8.03 1.86 -23.46
C MET A 496 -7.35 2.02 -22.10
N LYS A 497 -7.31 3.26 -21.61
CA LYS A 497 -6.74 3.61 -20.31
C LYS A 497 -7.66 4.51 -19.50
N LEU A 498 -7.63 4.34 -18.18
CA LEU A 498 -8.50 4.98 -17.21
C LEU A 498 -7.67 5.82 -16.25
N LYS A 499 -8.19 6.99 -15.90
CA LYS A 499 -7.65 7.82 -14.82
C LYS A 499 -8.72 8.08 -13.79
N VAL A 500 -8.54 7.46 -12.63
CA VAL A 500 -9.46 7.59 -11.50
C VAL A 500 -9.04 8.78 -10.65
N THR A 501 -9.95 9.73 -10.45
CA THR A 501 -9.77 10.87 -9.56
C THR A 501 -10.73 10.73 -8.39
N ARG A 502 -10.22 10.30 -7.23
CA ARG A 502 -11.01 10.19 -6.00
C ARG A 502 -11.09 11.58 -5.34
N THR A 503 -12.30 12.08 -5.11
CA THR A 503 -12.61 13.41 -4.56
C THR A 503 -12.26 13.59 -3.07
N GLY A 504 -11.28 12.84 -2.54
CA GLY A 504 -10.98 12.81 -1.10
C GLY A 504 -9.91 13.78 -0.59
N VAL A 505 -9.06 14.35 -1.44
CA VAL A 505 -7.99 15.30 -0.99
C VAL A 505 -7.72 16.39 -2.01
N VAL A 506 -7.92 16.11 -3.30
CA VAL A 506 -7.58 17.04 -4.39
C VAL A 506 -8.52 18.25 -4.41
N LEU A 507 -9.81 18.10 -4.07
CA LEU A 507 -10.72 19.24 -3.99
C LEU A 507 -10.35 20.18 -2.84
N LEU A 508 -9.83 19.69 -1.71
CA LEU A 508 -9.39 20.59 -0.64
C LEU A 508 -8.12 21.35 -1.05
N VAL A 509 -7.18 20.70 -1.72
CA VAL A 509 -5.95 21.36 -2.21
C VAL A 509 -6.25 22.32 -3.36
N ALA A 510 -7.15 21.97 -4.29
CA ALA A 510 -7.57 22.82 -5.39
C ALA A 510 -8.46 23.98 -4.91
N TYR A 511 -9.35 23.74 -3.96
CA TYR A 511 -10.15 24.77 -3.29
C TYR A 511 -9.25 25.71 -2.49
N LEU A 512 -8.34 25.19 -1.67
CA LEU A 512 -7.37 26.02 -0.93
C LEU A 512 -6.42 26.76 -1.87
N SER A 513 -5.95 26.15 -2.97
CA SER A 513 -5.12 26.83 -3.97
C SER A 513 -5.89 27.92 -4.74
N SER A 514 -7.17 27.69 -5.00
CA SER A 514 -8.10 28.67 -5.59
C SER A 514 -8.35 29.83 -4.63
N GLN A 515 -8.62 29.54 -3.35
CA GLN A 515 -8.82 30.55 -2.30
C GLN A 515 -7.55 31.37 -2.06
N VAL A 516 -6.37 30.75 -2.10
CA VAL A 516 -5.06 31.45 -2.02
C VAL A 516 -4.82 32.34 -3.25
N ARG A 517 -5.17 31.89 -4.46
CA ARG A 517 -5.10 32.74 -5.67
C ARG A 517 -6.07 33.91 -5.61
N LEU A 518 -7.30 33.70 -5.14
CA LEU A 518 -8.30 34.76 -4.93
C LEU A 518 -7.86 35.78 -3.86
N THR A 519 -7.26 35.33 -2.76
CA THR A 519 -6.69 36.22 -1.73
C THR A 519 -5.46 36.98 -2.24
N LEU A 520 -4.57 36.36 -3.00
CA LEU A 520 -3.41 37.06 -3.59
C LEU A 520 -3.82 38.09 -4.66
N VAL A 521 -4.82 37.79 -5.49
CA VAL A 521 -5.37 38.75 -6.47
C VAL A 521 -6.07 39.91 -5.76
N SER A 522 -6.86 39.65 -4.71
CA SER A 522 -7.51 40.72 -3.95
C SER A 522 -6.52 41.58 -3.17
N VAL A 523 -5.47 41.01 -2.57
CA VAL A 523 -4.39 41.78 -1.94
C VAL A 523 -3.62 42.62 -2.97
N SER A 524 -3.36 42.07 -4.17
CA SER A 524 -2.68 42.80 -5.25
C SER A 524 -3.52 43.96 -5.79
N VAL A 525 -4.84 43.78 -5.94
CA VAL A 525 -5.77 44.84 -6.37
C VAL A 525 -5.88 45.92 -5.30
N VAL A 526 -5.98 45.55 -4.02
CA VAL A 526 -6.01 46.51 -2.91
C VAL A 526 -4.71 47.31 -2.81
N LEU A 527 -3.54 46.68 -2.99
CA LEU A 527 -2.25 47.38 -3.08
C LEU A 527 -2.19 48.31 -4.31
N PHE A 528 -2.71 47.90 -5.46
CA PHE A 528 -2.74 48.72 -6.67
C PHE A 528 -3.59 50.00 -6.51
N PHE A 529 -4.64 49.97 -5.69
CA PHE A 529 -5.46 51.14 -5.37
C PHE A 529 -4.94 51.95 -4.18
N LEU A 530 -4.28 51.33 -3.20
CA LEU A 530 -3.74 52.03 -2.03
C LEU A 530 -2.41 52.75 -2.30
N ILE A 531 -1.56 52.23 -3.19
CA ILE A 531 -0.26 52.85 -3.52
C ILE A 531 -0.42 54.27 -4.09
N PRO A 532 -1.31 54.54 -5.08
CA PRO A 532 -1.55 55.90 -5.57
C PRO A 532 -2.13 56.83 -4.50
N ILE A 533 -3.01 56.32 -3.63
CA ILE A 533 -3.61 57.10 -2.54
C ILE A 533 -2.55 57.50 -1.51
N LEU A 534 -1.64 56.57 -1.17
CA LEU A 534 -0.52 56.84 -0.25
C LEU A 534 0.48 57.83 -0.86
N ILE A 535 0.75 57.75 -2.17
CA ILE A 535 1.61 58.71 -2.89
C ILE A 535 0.98 60.10 -2.90
N VAL A 536 -0.33 60.21 -3.12
CA VAL A 536 -1.05 61.50 -3.05
C VAL A 536 -1.03 62.05 -1.62
N PHE A 537 -1.26 61.21 -0.61
CA PHE A 537 -1.22 61.62 0.80
C PHE A 537 0.18 62.10 1.23
N LEU A 538 1.24 61.44 0.78
CA LEU A 538 2.64 61.84 1.01
C LEU A 538 3.02 63.10 0.21
N SER A 539 2.40 63.35 -0.95
CA SER A 539 2.63 64.57 -1.73
C SER A 539 1.92 65.81 -1.16
N GLN A 540 0.82 65.62 -0.42
CA GLN A 540 0.06 66.72 0.20
C GLN A 540 0.57 67.09 1.60
N HIS A 541 1.30 66.19 2.27
CA HIS A 541 2.03 66.50 3.49
C HIS A 541 3.52 66.71 3.18
N SER A 542 3.82 67.84 2.53
CA SER A 542 5.16 68.44 2.59
C SER A 542 5.44 68.90 4.02
N LEU A 543 5.82 67.96 4.88
CA LEU A 543 6.45 68.29 6.16
C LEU A 543 7.82 68.86 5.82
N THR A 544 7.93 70.18 5.99
CA THR A 544 9.18 70.92 6.08
C THR A 544 10.15 70.20 6.99
N ILE A 545 11.15 69.54 6.39
CA ILE A 545 12.32 69.03 7.11
C ILE A 545 13.17 70.26 7.42
N GLY A 546 12.98 70.80 8.63
CA GLY A 546 13.95 71.64 9.28
C GLY A 546 15.18 70.79 9.57
N SER A 547 16.31 71.22 9.04
CA SER A 547 17.64 70.82 9.47
C SER A 547 17.75 70.92 10.99
N ASN A 548 18.05 69.80 11.67
CA ASN A 548 19.15 69.67 12.63
C ASN A 548 19.02 68.35 13.41
N ASP A 549 20.11 67.58 13.33
CA ASP A 549 20.68 66.69 14.35
C ASP A 549 19.92 65.46 14.89
N VAL A 550 20.76 64.42 15.08
CA VAL A 550 20.72 63.35 16.09
C VAL A 550 20.22 61.96 15.66
N PHE A 551 21.21 61.15 15.28
CA PHE A 551 21.54 59.77 15.67
C PHE A 551 20.56 58.58 15.52
N LEU A 552 21.19 57.52 14.96
CA LEU A 552 20.94 56.06 14.98
C LEU A 552 20.06 55.45 13.88
#